data_AF-A0AAW2KVQ8-F1
#
_entry.id   AF-A0AAW2KVQ8-F1
#
_cell.length_a   1.000
_cell.length_b   1.000
_cell.length_c   1.000
_cell.angle_alpha   90.00
_cell.angle_beta   90.00
_cell.angle_gamma   90.00
#
_symmetry.space_group_name_H-M   'P 1'
#
loop_
_entity.id
_entity.type
_entity.pdbx_description
1 polymer ?
#
loop_
_entity_poly.entity_id
_entity_poly.type
_entity_poly.pdbx_seq_one_letter_code
_entity_poly.pdbx_strand_id
1 'polypeptide(L)'
;MLICGGLEFYDRSYDRITPKNCRPLERFKSRNFFKVTTTDDPVIRRLANEDKATVFATDTILSTLMCAPRSVYSWDIVVQRVGNKLFFDKRDGSQLDLLSVHETSQEPLPDVKDDINSIHSLSVEAAYINQNFSQQVLIRDGNKVAFEEPNHLQMRGRKWLQLPTDIEGGS
;
A
#
# COMPACT_ATOMS: atom_id res chain seq x y z
N MET A 1 17.83 12.98 -0.02
CA MET A 1 17.00 11.76 -0.10
C MET A 1 16.63 11.40 1.33
N LEU A 2 15.35 11.12 1.61
CA LEU A 2 14.88 10.80 2.96
C LEU A 2 14.60 9.29 3.04
N ILE A 3 15.07 8.62 4.08
CA ILE A 3 14.83 7.19 4.31
C ILE A 3 14.11 7.04 5.65
N CYS A 4 12.90 6.47 5.62
CA CYS A 4 12.03 6.35 6.80
C CYS A 4 11.55 4.91 7.01
N GLY A 5 11.22 4.55 8.24
CA GLY A 5 10.56 3.31 8.63
C GLY A 5 11.49 2.27 9.24
N GLY A 6 11.14 1.01 9.07
CA GLY A 6 11.99 -0.12 9.43
C GLY A 6 11.56 -1.38 8.71
N LEU A 7 12.52 -2.27 8.45
CA LEU A 7 12.33 -3.47 7.65
C LEU A 7 12.70 -4.71 8.47
N GLU A 8 11.80 -5.68 8.54
CA GLU A 8 12.05 -7.00 9.14
C GLU A 8 12.85 -7.87 8.17
N PHE A 9 13.59 -8.85 8.69
CA PHE A 9 14.41 -9.73 7.86
C PHE A 9 13.56 -10.78 7.15
N TYR A 10 13.94 -11.12 5.92
CA TYR A 10 13.33 -12.21 5.17
C TYR A 10 13.75 -13.59 5.73
N ASP A 11 12.78 -14.48 5.91
CA ASP A 11 13.03 -15.87 6.30
C ASP A 11 13.38 -16.73 5.07
N ARG A 12 14.67 -17.04 4.92
CA ARG A 12 15.18 -17.91 3.84
C ARG A 12 14.63 -19.34 3.87
N SER A 13 13.95 -19.76 4.94
CA SER A 13 13.27 -21.07 4.96
C SER A 13 12.14 -21.15 3.91
N TYR A 14 11.58 -20.02 3.50
CA TYR A 14 10.56 -19.94 2.45
C TYR A 14 11.10 -20.26 1.05
N ASP A 15 12.42 -20.14 0.82
CA ASP A 15 13.06 -20.49 -0.47
C ASP A 15 13.00 -22.00 -0.76
N ARG A 16 12.74 -22.83 0.25
CA ARG A 16 12.69 -24.30 0.14
C ARG A 16 11.27 -24.86 0.05
N ILE A 17 10.25 -24.00 -0.05
CA ILE A 17 8.87 -24.44 -0.21
C ILE A 17 8.71 -25.08 -1.58
N THR A 18 8.03 -26.23 -1.62
CA THR A 18 7.74 -26.96 -2.86
C THR A 18 6.27 -27.37 -2.87
N PRO A 19 5.69 -27.75 -4.03
CA PRO A 19 4.30 -28.22 -4.08
C PRO A 19 4.02 -29.42 -3.17
N LYS A 20 5.02 -30.26 -2.87
CA LYS A 20 4.91 -31.39 -1.94
C LYS A 20 5.11 -31.00 -0.46
N ASN A 21 5.79 -29.89 -0.22
CA ASN A 21 6.05 -29.34 1.12
C ASN A 21 5.60 -27.88 1.14
N CYS A 22 4.28 -27.69 1.14
CA CYS A 22 3.66 -26.38 1.14
C CYS A 22 3.52 -25.85 2.58
N ARG A 23 3.45 -24.53 2.72
CA ARG A 23 3.06 -23.87 3.97
C ARG A 23 1.72 -23.17 3.77
N PRO A 24 0.75 -23.33 4.69
CA PRO A 24 -0.53 -22.64 4.60
C PRO A 24 -0.35 -21.13 4.78
N LEU A 25 -1.13 -20.33 4.05
CA LEU A 25 -1.10 -18.87 4.17
C LEU A 25 -1.71 -18.44 5.52
N GLU A 26 -0.95 -17.66 6.30
CA GLU A 26 -1.39 -17.12 7.57
C GLU A 26 -2.14 -15.80 7.39
N ARG A 27 -3.11 -15.51 8.28
CA ARG A 27 -3.90 -14.28 8.26
C ARG A 27 -3.34 -13.25 9.26
N PHE A 28 -2.92 -12.09 8.78
CA PHE A 28 -2.35 -11.02 9.62
C PHE A 28 -3.33 -9.88 9.84
N LYS A 29 -4.08 -9.90 10.94
CA LYS A 29 -5.06 -8.84 11.27
C LYS A 29 -4.45 -7.60 11.90
N SER A 30 -3.27 -7.71 12.52
CA SER A 30 -2.63 -6.65 13.30
C SER A 30 -1.67 -5.76 12.50
N ARG A 31 -1.52 -5.99 11.19
CA ARG A 31 -0.64 -5.21 10.31
C ARG A 31 -1.47 -4.22 9.50
N ASN A 32 -1.13 -2.94 9.61
CA ASN A 32 -1.77 -1.87 8.86
C ASN A 32 -1.00 -1.64 7.55
N PHE A 33 -1.69 -1.79 6.42
CA PHE A 33 -1.19 -1.41 5.11
C PHE A 33 -1.70 -0.02 4.77
N PHE A 34 -0.79 0.91 4.55
CA PHE A 34 -1.12 2.31 4.26
C PHE A 34 -1.10 2.54 2.75
N LYS A 35 -2.25 2.85 2.16
CA LYS A 35 -2.40 3.16 0.73
C LYS A 35 -2.60 4.66 0.52
N VAL A 36 -1.65 5.45 1.03
CA VAL A 36 -1.74 6.91 1.11
C VAL A 36 -1.53 7.54 -0.28
N THR A 37 -2.31 8.57 -0.56
CA THR A 37 -2.25 9.40 -1.76
C THR A 37 -1.03 10.34 -1.71
N THR A 38 -0.60 10.84 -2.86
CA THR A 38 0.58 11.73 -2.93
C THR A 38 0.35 13.00 -2.11
N THR A 39 -0.87 13.53 -2.11
CA THR A 39 -1.22 14.75 -1.40
C THR A 39 -1.41 14.55 0.11
N ASP A 40 -1.80 13.36 0.57
CA ASP A 40 -1.93 13.07 2.00
C ASP A 40 -0.63 12.64 2.69
N ASP A 41 0.44 12.40 1.92
CA ASP A 41 1.74 12.05 2.47
C ASP A 41 2.42 13.30 3.11
N PRO A 42 2.67 13.28 4.45
CA PRO A 42 3.24 14.42 5.15
C PRO A 42 4.69 14.72 4.75
N VAL A 43 5.46 13.70 4.35
CA VAL A 43 6.82 13.86 3.85
C VAL A 43 6.80 14.56 2.51
N ILE A 44 5.93 14.12 1.58
CA ILE A 44 5.80 14.76 0.27
C ILE A 44 5.36 16.21 0.43
N ARG A 45 4.40 16.50 1.31
CA ARG A 45 3.99 17.89 1.62
C ARG A 45 5.14 18.72 2.19
N ARG A 46 5.95 18.17 3.09
CA ARG A 46 7.15 18.84 3.62
C ARG A 46 8.13 19.16 2.49
N LEU A 47 8.45 18.18 1.64
CA LEU A 47 9.36 18.35 0.51
C LEU A 47 8.84 19.35 -0.53
N ALA A 48 7.52 19.40 -0.74
CA ALA A 48 6.89 20.38 -1.59
C ALA A 48 6.97 21.80 -1.00
N ASN A 49 6.80 21.97 0.30
CA ASN A 49 6.94 23.28 0.96
C ASN A 49 8.39 23.78 0.97
N GLU A 50 9.37 22.88 1.03
CA GLU A 50 10.80 23.20 0.96
C GLU A 50 11.31 23.46 -0.47
N ASP A 51 10.42 23.50 -1.48
CA ASP A 51 10.75 23.73 -2.90
C ASP A 51 11.85 22.79 -3.45
N LYS A 52 11.94 21.56 -2.93
CA LYS A 52 12.99 20.61 -3.33
C LYS A 52 12.76 19.93 -4.67
N ALA A 53 11.53 19.94 -5.17
CA ALA A 53 11.15 19.34 -6.45
C ALA A 53 9.93 20.03 -7.06
N THR A 54 9.71 19.80 -8.35
CA THR A 54 8.57 20.31 -9.12
C THR A 54 7.52 19.25 -9.42
N VAL A 55 7.88 17.96 -9.36
CA VAL A 55 6.98 16.84 -9.67
C VAL A 55 6.98 15.85 -8.51
N PHE A 56 5.79 15.51 -8.03
CA PHE A 56 5.56 14.59 -6.92
C PHE A 56 4.61 13.47 -7.35
N ALA A 57 4.98 12.23 -7.05
CA ALA A 57 4.19 11.03 -7.34
C ALA A 57 4.60 9.90 -6.39
N THR A 58 3.74 8.89 -6.23
CA THR A 58 4.10 7.61 -5.60
C THR A 58 4.55 6.58 -6.65
N ASP A 59 5.21 5.53 -6.17
CA ASP A 59 5.70 4.41 -6.98
C ASP A 59 4.58 3.70 -7.74
N THR A 60 3.41 3.52 -7.12
CA THR A 60 2.23 2.88 -7.72
C THR A 60 1.75 3.67 -8.94
N ILE A 61 1.64 5.00 -8.81
CA ILE A 61 1.22 5.89 -9.88
C ILE A 61 2.25 5.92 -11.01
N LEU A 62 3.53 6.04 -10.65
CA LEU A 62 4.60 6.08 -11.65
C LEU A 62 4.74 4.76 -12.40
N SER A 63 4.63 3.62 -11.70
CA SER A 63 4.65 2.29 -12.30
C SER A 63 3.50 2.09 -13.27
N THR A 64 2.30 2.59 -12.91
CA THR A 64 1.12 2.58 -13.79
C THR A 64 1.38 3.37 -15.06
N LEU A 65 1.92 4.59 -14.96
CA LEU A 65 2.26 5.42 -16.12
C LEU A 65 3.32 4.77 -17.02
N MET A 66 4.39 4.21 -16.43
CA MET A 66 5.46 3.54 -17.18
C MET A 66 4.97 2.26 -17.88
N CYS A 67 4.00 1.56 -17.28
CA CYS A 67 3.45 0.32 -17.81
C CYS A 67 2.12 0.50 -18.57
N ALA A 68 1.69 1.74 -18.81
CA ALA A 68 0.43 2.07 -19.49
C ALA A 68 0.20 1.30 -20.81
N PRO A 69 1.21 1.09 -21.68
CA PRO A 69 1.00 0.35 -22.94
C PRO A 69 0.60 -1.12 -22.78
N ARG A 70 0.74 -1.71 -21.58
CA ARG A 70 0.37 -3.10 -21.29
C ARG A 70 -1.00 -3.24 -20.62
N SER A 71 -1.61 -2.12 -20.21
CA SER A 71 -2.87 -2.12 -19.49
C SER A 71 -4.03 -2.40 -20.44
N VAL A 72 -4.96 -3.26 -20.02
CA VAL A 72 -6.22 -3.53 -20.72
C VAL A 72 -7.38 -2.91 -19.95
N TYR A 73 -7.35 -3.01 -18.62
CA TYR A 73 -8.39 -2.44 -17.77
C TYR A 73 -8.23 -0.93 -17.64
N SER A 74 -9.37 -0.26 -17.43
CA SER A 74 -9.39 1.19 -17.25
C SER A 74 -8.81 1.57 -15.89
N TRP A 75 -8.02 2.63 -15.90
CA TRP A 75 -7.50 3.29 -14.71
C TRP A 75 -7.46 4.78 -14.95
N ASP A 76 -7.39 5.53 -13.86
CA ASP A 76 -7.28 6.98 -13.92
C ASP A 76 -6.34 7.51 -12.85
N ILE A 77 -5.69 8.63 -13.18
CA ILE A 77 -4.76 9.35 -12.32
C ILE A 77 -5.22 10.81 -12.31
N VAL A 78 -5.28 11.40 -11.11
CA VAL A 78 -5.62 12.79 -10.91
C VAL A 78 -4.33 13.60 -10.93
N VAL A 79 -4.20 14.56 -11.84
CA VAL A 79 -3.03 15.45 -11.88
C VAL A 79 -3.45 16.83 -11.39
N GLN A 80 -2.83 17.30 -10.31
CA GLN A 80 -3.06 18.62 -9.75
C GLN A 80 -1.84 19.51 -9.99
N ARG A 81 -2.06 20.67 -10.60
CA ARG A 81 -1.04 21.70 -10.76
C ARG A 81 -1.28 22.83 -9.78
N VAL A 82 -0.32 23.09 -8.90
CA VAL A 82 -0.35 24.21 -7.95
C VAL A 82 0.89 25.07 -8.19
N GLY A 83 0.70 26.22 -8.85
CA GLY A 83 1.81 27.05 -9.31
C GLY A 83 2.73 26.32 -10.29
N ASN A 84 4.01 26.18 -9.93
CA ASN A 84 5.02 25.44 -10.70
C ASN A 84 5.23 23.99 -10.21
N LYS A 85 4.31 23.46 -9.40
CA LYS A 85 4.38 22.09 -8.87
C LYS A 85 3.28 21.23 -9.47
N LEU A 86 3.62 19.99 -9.81
CA LEU A 86 2.72 18.95 -10.30
C LEU A 86 2.66 17.82 -9.27
N PHE A 87 1.44 17.48 -8.87
CA PHE A 87 1.14 16.36 -8.00
C PHE A 87 0.34 15.35 -8.80
N PHE A 88 0.90 14.15 -8.97
CA PHE A 88 0.19 13.01 -9.53
C PHE A 88 -0.42 12.24 -8.37
N ASP A 89 -1.73 12.06 -8.40
CA ASP A 89 -2.48 11.43 -7.32
C ASP A 89 -3.45 10.35 -7.83
N LYS A 90 -3.89 9.48 -6.93
CA LYS A 90 -4.94 8.49 -7.18
C LYS A 90 -6.19 8.86 -6.40
N ARG A 91 -7.37 8.44 -6.86
CA ARG A 91 -8.59 8.55 -6.07
C ARG A 91 -8.54 7.62 -4.87
N ASP A 92 -9.16 8.03 -3.77
CA ASP A 92 -9.39 7.16 -2.63
C ASP A 92 -10.24 5.95 -3.03
N GLY A 93 -9.77 4.75 -2.69
CA GLY A 93 -10.43 3.51 -3.09
C GLY A 93 -10.33 3.20 -4.60
N SER A 94 -9.39 3.81 -5.32
CA SER A 94 -9.12 3.50 -6.72
C SER A 94 -8.76 2.02 -6.91
N GLN A 95 -9.14 1.45 -8.06
CA GLN A 95 -8.74 0.10 -8.46
C GLN A 95 -7.22 -0.06 -8.57
N LEU A 96 -6.46 1.04 -8.67
CA LEU A 96 -4.99 1.03 -8.61
C LEU A 96 -4.43 0.47 -7.29
N ASP A 97 -5.25 0.41 -6.24
CA ASP A 97 -4.89 -0.20 -4.97
C ASP A 97 -5.07 -1.74 -4.96
N LEU A 98 -5.72 -2.29 -5.99
CA LEU A 98 -5.95 -3.72 -6.16
C LEU A 98 -5.01 -4.28 -7.22
N LEU A 99 -4.91 -5.61 -7.28
CA LEU A 99 -4.09 -6.32 -8.25
C LEU A 99 -5.00 -6.93 -9.30
N SER A 100 -4.70 -6.70 -10.59
CA SER A 100 -5.43 -7.35 -11.67
C SER A 100 -5.03 -8.82 -11.79
N VAL A 101 -6.01 -9.68 -12.11
CA VAL A 101 -5.83 -11.12 -12.33
C VAL A 101 -6.34 -11.42 -13.74
N HIS A 102 -5.57 -12.16 -14.53
CA HIS A 102 -5.94 -12.53 -15.91
C HIS A 102 -6.23 -11.35 -16.86
N GLU A 103 -5.69 -10.16 -16.58
CA GLU A 103 -5.97 -8.95 -17.37
C GLU A 103 -5.60 -9.07 -18.86
N THR A 104 -4.45 -9.68 -19.17
CA THR A 104 -3.94 -9.80 -20.54
C THR A 104 -4.19 -11.19 -21.14
N SER A 105 -5.06 -11.98 -20.52
CA SER A 105 -5.45 -13.30 -21.03
C SER A 105 -6.29 -13.15 -22.31
N GLN A 106 -6.24 -14.15 -23.20
CA GLN A 106 -7.09 -14.15 -24.41
C GLN A 106 -8.57 -14.26 -24.06
N GLU A 107 -8.88 -15.00 -22.99
CA GLU A 107 -10.23 -15.15 -22.46
C GLU A 107 -10.41 -14.19 -21.28
N PRO A 108 -11.29 -13.17 -21.40
CA PRO A 108 -11.55 -12.24 -20.31
C PRO A 108 -12.33 -12.94 -19.19
N LEU A 109 -12.07 -12.51 -17.96
CA LEU A 109 -12.85 -12.95 -16.81
C LEU A 109 -14.30 -12.42 -16.89
N PRO A 110 -15.27 -13.17 -16.35
CA PRO A 110 -16.65 -12.70 -16.26
C PRO A 110 -16.76 -11.47 -15.36
N ASP A 111 -17.47 -10.44 -15.83
CA ASP A 111 -17.84 -9.27 -15.03
C ASP A 111 -19.23 -9.46 -14.42
N VAL A 112 -19.40 -10.59 -13.73
CA VAL A 112 -20.68 -10.96 -13.08
C VAL A 112 -20.58 -10.60 -11.60
N LYS A 113 -21.43 -9.66 -11.19
CA LYS A 113 -21.60 -9.30 -9.79
C LYS A 113 -22.00 -10.54 -8.98
N ASP A 114 -21.32 -10.76 -7.86
CA ASP A 114 -21.49 -11.89 -6.94
C ASP A 114 -20.88 -13.24 -7.37
N ASP A 115 -20.16 -13.30 -8.50
CA ASP A 115 -19.30 -14.46 -8.81
C ASP A 115 -17.98 -14.38 -8.04
N ILE A 116 -17.58 -15.51 -7.43
CA ILE A 116 -16.28 -15.67 -6.76
C ILE A 116 -15.11 -15.50 -7.74
N ASN A 117 -15.34 -15.83 -9.02
CA ASN A 117 -14.35 -15.71 -10.10
C ASN A 117 -14.53 -14.44 -10.93
N SER A 118 -15.31 -13.47 -10.45
CA SER A 118 -15.39 -12.16 -11.10
C SER A 118 -14.08 -11.39 -11.00
N ILE A 119 -13.87 -10.44 -11.91
CA ILE A 119 -12.70 -9.54 -11.91
C ILE A 119 -12.52 -8.91 -10.52
N HIS A 120 -13.60 -8.41 -9.93
CA HIS A 120 -13.55 -7.74 -8.63
C HIS A 120 -13.18 -8.71 -7.50
N SER A 121 -13.86 -9.85 -7.39
CA SER A 121 -13.61 -10.84 -6.32
C SER A 121 -12.17 -11.34 -6.35
N LEU A 122 -11.66 -11.69 -7.53
CA LEU A 122 -10.29 -12.16 -7.71
C LEU A 122 -9.26 -11.06 -7.42
N SER A 123 -9.54 -9.81 -7.78
CA SER A 123 -8.62 -8.69 -7.50
C SER A 123 -8.53 -8.39 -6.00
N VAL A 124 -9.65 -8.48 -5.28
CA VAL A 124 -9.68 -8.35 -3.81
C VAL A 124 -8.93 -9.51 -3.14
N GLU A 125 -9.19 -10.73 -3.58
CA GLU A 125 -8.50 -11.93 -3.08
C GLU A 125 -6.99 -11.85 -3.33
N ALA A 126 -6.55 -11.51 -4.54
CA ALA A 126 -5.14 -11.39 -4.89
C ALA A 126 -4.44 -10.31 -4.04
N ALA A 127 -5.07 -9.15 -3.85
CA ALA A 127 -4.55 -8.11 -2.97
C ALA A 127 -4.42 -8.61 -1.52
N TYR A 128 -5.40 -9.38 -1.04
CA TYR A 128 -5.38 -9.96 0.30
C TYR A 128 -4.27 -11.00 0.48
N ILE A 129 -4.08 -11.88 -0.51
CA ILE A 129 -3.00 -12.87 -0.53
C ILE A 129 -1.65 -12.17 -0.49
N ASN A 130 -1.44 -11.17 -1.36
CA ASN A 130 -0.17 -10.44 -1.43
C ASN A 130 0.17 -9.75 -0.10
N GLN A 131 -0.81 -9.11 0.53
CA GLN A 131 -0.65 -8.50 1.85
C GLN A 131 -0.23 -9.52 2.91
N ASN A 132 -0.96 -10.63 3.03
CA ASN A 132 -0.63 -11.65 4.02
C ASN A 132 0.74 -12.29 3.76
N PHE A 133 1.01 -12.65 2.50
CA PHE A 133 2.28 -13.26 2.12
C PHE A 133 3.47 -12.34 2.42
N SER A 134 3.34 -11.04 2.14
CA SER A 134 4.40 -10.05 2.43
C SER A 134 4.83 -10.03 3.90
N GLN A 135 3.93 -10.40 4.82
CA GLN A 135 4.21 -10.45 6.26
C GLN A 135 4.61 -11.86 6.72
N GLN A 136 4.07 -12.88 6.08
CA GLN A 136 4.33 -14.27 6.45
C GLN A 136 5.78 -14.68 6.22
N VAL A 137 6.42 -14.17 5.17
CA VAL A 137 7.79 -14.51 4.80
C VAL A 137 8.86 -13.78 5.64
N LEU A 138 8.44 -13.01 6.65
CA LEU A 138 9.33 -12.23 7.50
C LEU A 138 9.63 -12.96 8.82
N ILE A 139 10.83 -12.78 9.33
CA ILE A 139 11.24 -13.24 10.66
C ILE A 139 10.58 -12.32 11.69
N ARG A 140 9.77 -12.91 12.58
CA ARG A 140 8.95 -12.20 13.58
C ARG A 140 9.54 -12.25 14.99
N ASP A 141 10.87 -12.22 15.10
CA ASP A 141 11.61 -12.29 16.38
C ASP A 141 11.85 -10.90 17.03
N GLY A 142 11.39 -9.83 16.36
CA GLY A 142 11.57 -8.45 16.80
C GLY A 142 12.84 -7.78 16.24
N ASN A 143 13.73 -8.53 15.60
CA ASN A 143 14.90 -7.97 14.93
C ASN A 143 14.49 -7.32 13.61
N LYS A 144 14.87 -6.06 13.44
CA LYS A 144 14.58 -5.27 12.23
C LYS A 144 15.68 -4.25 11.98
N VAL A 145 15.86 -3.91 10.71
CA VAL A 145 16.66 -2.75 10.31
C VAL A 145 15.80 -1.51 10.49
N ALA A 146 16.18 -0.64 11.43
CA ALA A 146 15.52 0.65 11.61
C ALA A 146 16.23 1.73 10.76
N PHE A 147 15.46 2.62 10.17
CA PHE A 147 15.99 3.80 9.47
C PHE A 147 16.06 5.02 10.40
N GLU A 148 16.72 6.07 9.94
CA GLU A 148 16.96 7.31 10.70
C GLU A 148 15.64 7.96 11.17
N GLU A 149 14.63 8.01 10.30
CA GLU A 149 13.30 8.48 10.66
C GLU A 149 12.31 7.30 10.80
N PRO A 150 11.40 7.33 11.79
CA PRO A 150 10.36 6.31 11.89
C PRO A 150 9.31 6.45 10.78
N ASN A 151 8.43 5.46 10.64
CA ASN A 151 7.31 5.55 9.71
C ASN A 151 6.29 6.61 10.17
N HIS A 152 6.24 7.74 9.47
CA HIS A 152 5.35 8.88 9.73
C HIS A 152 3.85 8.52 9.66
N LEU A 153 3.49 7.53 8.82
CA LEU A 153 2.10 7.09 8.67
C LEU A 153 1.63 6.26 9.87
N GLN A 154 2.54 5.49 10.47
CA GLN A 154 2.24 4.68 11.65
C GLN A 154 2.10 5.55 12.92
N MET A 155 2.81 6.68 12.98
CA MET A 155 2.68 7.66 14.06
C MET A 155 1.29 8.33 14.09
N ARG A 156 0.64 8.51 12.93
CA ARG A 156 -0.71 9.11 12.84
C ARG A 156 -1.79 8.20 13.46
N GLY A 157 -1.59 6.88 13.41
CA GLY A 157 -2.52 5.90 13.99
C GLY A 157 -2.50 5.80 15.53
N ARG A 158 -1.50 6.36 16.21
CA ARG A 158 -1.41 6.36 17.69
C ARG A 158 -1.91 7.63 18.36
N LYS A 159 -2.22 8.68 17.60
CA LYS A 159 -2.60 10.01 18.16
C LYS A 159 -4.10 10.22 18.41
N TRP A 160 -4.96 9.24 18.12
CA TRP A 160 -6.40 9.36 18.36
C TRP A 160 -6.90 8.69 19.67
N LEU A 161 -5.99 8.17 20.50
CA LEU A 161 -6.32 7.57 21.80
C LEU A 161 -5.41 8.11 22.91
N GLN A 162 -5.42 9.42 23.11
CA GLN A 162 -5.17 10.00 24.42
C GLN A 162 -5.84 11.37 24.50
N LEU A 163 -7.18 11.40 24.47
CA LEU A 163 -7.88 12.48 25.15
C LEU A 163 -7.70 12.24 26.66
N PRO A 164 -7.28 13.25 27.44
CA PRO A 164 -7.21 13.12 28.88
C PRO A 164 -8.64 12.91 29.40
N THR A 165 -8.91 11.78 30.06
CA THR A 165 -10.04 11.69 30.98
C THR A 165 -9.68 12.46 32.25
N ASP A 166 -9.62 13.79 32.13
CA ASP A 166 -9.71 14.71 33.25
C ASP A 166 -11.04 15.43 33.12
N ILE A 167 -12.08 14.87 33.72
CA ILE A 167 -13.23 15.65 34.19
C ILE A 167 -13.33 15.36 35.67
N GLU A 168 -12.71 16.25 36.43
CA GLU A 168 -13.11 16.56 37.80
C GLU A 168 -14.63 16.78 37.84
N GLY A 169 -15.28 16.15 38.80
CA GLY A 169 -16.72 16.29 39.02
C GLY A 169 -17.10 15.77 40.39
N GLY A 170 -16.46 16.31 41.42
CA GLY A 170 -16.98 16.25 42.79
C GLY A 170 -18.02 17.34 42.99
N SER A 171 -19.24 16.94 43.30
CA SER A 171 -20.11 17.46 44.37
C SER A 171 -21.39 16.62 44.42
#